data_AF-A0A644ZCM7-F1
#
_entry.id   AF-A0A644ZCM7-F1
#
_cell.length_a   1.000
_cell.length_b   1.000
_cell.length_c   1.000
_cell.angle_alpha   90.00
_cell.angle_beta   90.00
_cell.angle_gamma   90.00
#
_symmetry.space_group_name_H-M   'P 1'
#
loop_
_entity.id
_entity.type
_entity.pdbx_description
1 polymer ?
#
loop_
_entity_poly.entity_id
_entity_poly.type
_entity_poly.pdbx_seq_one_letter_code
_entity_poly.pdbx_strand_id
1 'polypeptide(L)' 'MLKVGSKREIASSDIGDEALKQLREVDLVAYVRFAAVYKAFNDLGQFIAEIQKLGKELA' A
#
# COMPACT_ATOMS: atom_id res chain seq x y z
N MET A 1 6.04 11.98 0.49
CA MET A 1 7.47 12.25 0.69
C MET A 1 7.79 12.09 2.16
N LEU A 2 8.57 11.06 2.49
CA LEU A 2 9.03 10.79 3.85
C LEU A 2 9.85 11.97 4.35
N LYS A 3 9.41 12.59 5.44
CA LYS A 3 10.14 13.68 6.08
C LYS A 3 10.94 13.11 7.24
N VAL A 4 12.26 13.21 7.15
CA VAL A 4 13.14 12.97 8.31
C VAL A 4 12.88 14.13 9.27
N GLY A 5 12.16 13.87 10.36
CA GLY A 5 12.03 14.82 11.46
C GLY A 5 13.35 15.01 12.20
N SER A 6 13.33 15.69 13.35
CA SER A 6 14.52 15.89 14.19
C SER A 6 15.14 14.59 14.75
N LYS A 7 14.48 13.45 14.54
CA LYS A 7 15.00 12.11 14.85
C LYS A 7 15.58 11.48 13.58
N ARG A 8 16.77 10.88 13.72
CA ARG A 8 17.53 10.24 12.62
C ARG A 8 16.93 8.92 12.12
N GLU A 9 15.91 8.41 12.80
CA GLU A 9 15.25 7.14 12.51
C GLU A 9 13.84 7.37 11.98
N ILE A 10 13.41 6.54 11.04
CA ILE A 10 12.07 6.52 10.45
C ILE A 10 11.44 5.18 10.80
N ALA A 11 10.16 5.15 11.18
CA ALA A 11 9.47 3.90 11.41
C ALA A 11 9.28 3.16 10.08
N SER A 12 9.50 1.85 10.05
CA SER A 12 9.31 1.04 8.84
C SER A 12 7.87 1.11 8.30
N SER A 13 6.89 1.36 9.18
CA SER A 13 5.49 1.60 8.79
C SER A 13 5.34 2.85 7.92
N ASP A 14 6.05 3.93 8.24
CA ASP A 14 5.97 5.16 7.45
C ASP A 14 6.46 4.91 6.02
N ILE A 15 7.53 4.11 5.89
CA ILE A 15 8.08 3.68 4.59
C ILE A 15 7.07 2.82 3.83
N GLY A 16 6.45 1.84 4.50
CA GLY A 16 5.46 0.96 3.88
C GLY A 16 4.21 1.72 3.41
N ASP A 17 3.76 2.70 4.18
CA ASP A 17 2.60 3.53 3.84
C ASP A 17 2.89 4.45 2.63
N GLU A 18 4.07 5.07 2.59
CA GLU A 18 4.48 5.86 1.42
C GLU A 18 4.67 4.96 0.18
N ALA A 19 5.26 3.77 0.34
CA ALA A 19 5.43 2.81 -0.76
C ALA A 19 4.08 2.38 -1.35
N LEU A 20 3.08 2.07 -0.51
CA LEU A 20 1.71 1.77 -0.97
C LEU A 20 1.12 2.93 -1.78
N LYS A 21 1.26 4.16 -1.28
CA LYS A 21 0.74 5.33 -1.96
C LYS A 21 1.34 5.51 -3.35
N GLN A 22 2.66 5.35 -3.48
CA GLN A 22 3.36 5.51 -4.76
C GLN A 22 3.05 4.35 -5.72
N LEU A 23 3.05 3.10 -5.23
CA LEU A 23 2.76 1.93 -6.05
C LEU A 23 1.36 1.97 -6.66
N ARG A 24 0.37 2.54 -5.96
CA ARG A 24 -0.99 2.68 -6.47
C ARG A 24 -1.05 3.41 -7.82
N GLU A 25 -0.23 4.45 -7.97
CA GLU A 25 -0.19 5.28 -9.18
C GLU A 25 0.70 4.68 -10.27
N VAL A 26 1.74 3.92 -9.88
CA VAL A 26 2.76 3.41 -10.80
C VAL A 26 2.38 2.05 -11.39
N ASP A 27 1.96 1.10 -10.54
CA ASP A 27 1.65 -0.27 -10.94
C ASP A 27 0.69 -0.92 -9.94
N LEU A 28 -0.53 -1.18 -10.42
CA LEU A 28 -1.58 -1.77 -9.61
C LEU A 28 -1.28 -3.21 -9.17
N VAL A 29 -0.61 -4.02 -10.01
CA VAL A 29 -0.23 -5.39 -9.66
C VAL A 29 0.83 -5.39 -8.56
N ALA A 30 1.81 -4.48 -8.64
CA ALA A 30 2.82 -4.31 -7.60
C ALA A 30 2.22 -3.78 -6.29
N TYR A 31 1.30 -2.81 -6.36
CA TYR A 31 0.54 -2.32 -5.19
C TYR A 31 -0.16 -3.46 -4.46
N VAL A 32 -0.91 -4.27 -5.20
CA VAL A 32 -1.69 -5.40 -4.66
C VAL A 32 -0.78 -6.45 -4.01
N ARG A 33 0.35 -6.80 -4.66
CA ARG A 33 1.34 -7.76 -4.11
C ARG A 33 1.99 -7.24 -2.82
N PHE A 34 2.34 -5.95 -2.79
CA PHE A 34 2.94 -5.32 -1.62
C PHE A 34 1.93 -5.25 -0.47
N ALA A 35 0.70 -4.81 -0.75
CA ALA A 35 -0.38 -4.71 0.24
C ALA A 35 -0.70 -6.05 0.89
N ALA A 36 -0.70 -7.15 0.13
CA ALA A 36 -0.99 -8.49 0.64
C ALA A 36 -0.08 -8.91 1.81
N VAL A 37 1.21 -8.59 1.72
CA VAL A 37 2.18 -8.90 2.78
C VAL A 37 2.18 -7.81 3.86
N TYR A 38 2.23 -6.53 3.45
CA TYR A 38 2.40 -5.41 4.38
C TYR A 38 1.17 -5.16 5.27
N LYS A 39 -0.05 -5.29 4.74
CA LYS A 39 -1.28 -5.16 5.52
C LYS A 39 -1.69 -6.44 6.25
N ALA A 40 -0.95 -7.54 6.03
CA ALA A 40 -1.25 -8.87 6.56
C ALA A 40 -2.74 -9.24 6.37
N PHE A 41 -3.22 -9.15 5.13
CA PHE A 41 -4.61 -9.55 4.86
C PHE A 41 -4.77 -11.03 5.20
N ASN A 42 -5.59 -11.30 6.22
CA ASN A 42 -5.82 -12.66 6.72
C ASN A 42 -6.79 -13.47 5.84
N ASP A 43 -7.30 -12.86 4.77
CA ASP A 43 -8.45 -13.35 4.00
C ASP A 43 -8.39 -12.88 2.53
N LEU A 44 -8.63 -13.80 1.60
CA LEU A 44 -8.68 -13.56 0.15
C LEU A 44 -9.88 -12.65 -0.24
N GLY A 45 -10.95 -12.66 0.54
CA GLY A 45 -12.11 -11.77 0.40
C GLY A 45 -11.74 -10.30 0.59
N GLN A 46 -11.00 -9.95 1.66
CA GLN A 46 -10.46 -8.60 1.85
C GLN A 46 -9.59 -8.13 0.68
N PHE A 47 -8.80 -9.04 0.11
CA PHE A 47 -7.98 -8.75 -1.06
C PHE A 47 -8.82 -8.50 -2.33
N ILE A 48 -9.80 -9.37 -2.62
CA ILE A 48 -10.72 -9.22 -3.76
C ILE A 48 -11.55 -7.92 -3.61
N ALA A 49 -12.01 -7.61 -2.40
CA ALA A 49 -12.76 -6.39 -2.11
C ALA A 49 -11.94 -5.13 -2.43
N GLU A 50 -10.65 -5.11 -2.07
CA GLU A 50 -9.79 -3.96 -2.35
C GLU A 50 -9.47 -3.84 -3.85
N ILE A 51 -9.32 -4.96 -4.58
CA ILE A 51 -9.22 -4.95 -6.06
C ILE A 51 -10.51 -4.42 -6.71
N GLN A 52 -11.67 -4.88 -6.26
CA GLN A 52 -12.96 -4.43 -6.80
C GLN A 52 -13.20 -2.93 -6.55
N LYS A 53 -12.82 -2.44 -5.36
CA LYS A 53 -12.86 -1.02 -5.03
C LYS A 53 -11.94 -0.21 -5.95
N LEU A 54 -10.72 -0.67 -6.17
CA LEU A 54 -9.79 -0.05 -7.12
C LEU A 54 -10.34 -0.03 -8.55
N GLY A 55 -10.96 -1.11 -9.01
CA GLY A 55 -11.62 -1.16 -10.32
C GLY A 55 -12.77 -0.17 -10.47
N LYS A 56 -13.50 0.14 -9.39
CA LYS A 56 -14.55 1.17 -9.39
C LYS A 56 -14.00 2.60 -9.38
N GLU A 57 -12.85 2.84 -8.76
CA GLU A 57 -12.21 4.17 -8.73
C GLU A 57 -11.51 4.52 -10.05
N LEU A 58 -11.18 3.52 -10.88
CA LEU A 58 -10.55 3.67 -12.20
C LEU A 58 -11.55 3.73 -13.37
N ALA A 59 -12.85 3.53 -13.10
CA ALA A 59 -13.93 3.57 -14.08
C ALA A 59 -14.63 4.94 -14.07
#